data_AF-A0A534MDX6-F1
#
_entry.id   AF-A0A534MDX6-F1
#
_cell.length_a   1.000
_cell.length_b   1.000
_cell.length_c   1.000
_cell.angle_alpha   90.00
_cell.angle_beta   90.00
_cell.angle_gamma   90.00
#
_symmetry.space_group_name_H-M   'P 1'
#
loop_
_entity.id
_entity.type
_entity.pdbx_description
1 polymer ?
#
loop_
_entity_poly.entity_id
_entity_poly.type
_entity_poly.pdbx_seq_one_letter_code
_entity_poly.pdbx_strand_id
1 'polypeptide(L)'
;MAPMARNGADQGCGQEELESIGRVMVRFSFLEFLLKMWIWGLLNTPPQKGVIATGKMRFNETLELLDALYRHQEGILSSNIRQLRKLEKKLGRLNDRRNLLVHGIHAHMGEGGKLMVADTRLKRSLEFIPTVSRFSLKDINQLADDIAANSDEVRKQVTSAGYISALRGQEK
;
A
#
# COMPACT_ATOMS: atom_id res chain seq x y z
N MET A 1 28.92 -38.24 11.04
CA MET A 1 28.10 -37.01 11.06
C MET A 1 28.26 -36.32 9.71
N ALA A 2 27.27 -36.45 8.83
CA ALA A 2 27.27 -35.75 7.54
C ALA A 2 26.91 -34.27 7.76
N PRO A 3 27.51 -33.33 7.01
CA PRO A 3 27.22 -31.92 7.16
C PRO A 3 25.80 -31.65 6.63
N MET A 4 24.93 -31.11 7.49
CA MET A 4 23.63 -30.62 7.04
C MET A 4 23.86 -29.46 6.08
N ALA A 5 23.53 -29.68 4.80
CA ALA A 5 23.31 -28.61 3.86
C ALA A 5 22.29 -27.65 4.48
N ARG A 6 22.70 -26.40 4.69
CA ARG A 6 21.79 -25.32 5.08
C ARG A 6 20.85 -25.06 3.90
N ASN A 7 19.79 -25.86 3.81
CA ASN A 7 18.67 -25.54 2.95
C ASN A 7 18.08 -24.23 3.49
N GLY A 8 18.12 -23.17 2.69
CA GLY A 8 17.64 -21.81 3.03
C GLY A 8 16.13 -21.70 3.22
N ALA A 9 15.48 -22.74 3.72
CA ALA A 9 14.04 -22.83 4.02
C ALA A 9 13.73 -22.57 5.51
N ASP A 10 14.66 -21.98 6.26
CA ASP A 10 14.57 -21.84 7.72
C ASP A 10 13.63 -20.69 8.18
N GLN A 11 12.99 -19.98 7.24
CA GLN A 11 12.17 -18.78 7.52
C GLN A 11 10.74 -18.81 6.97
N GLY A 12 10.26 -19.96 6.46
CA GLY A 12 8.88 -20.06 5.95
C GLY A 12 8.59 -19.28 4.66
N CYS A 13 9.59 -18.64 4.05
CA CYS A 13 9.54 -17.91 2.78
C CYS A 13 10.88 -18.08 2.02
N GLY A 14 10.84 -18.30 0.71
CA GLY A 14 12.01 -18.45 -0.15
C GLY A 14 12.57 -17.11 -0.62
N GLN A 15 13.81 -17.09 -1.11
CA GLN A 15 14.52 -15.85 -1.49
C GLN A 15 13.76 -15.01 -2.53
N GLU A 16 13.25 -15.64 -3.61
CA GLU A 16 12.50 -14.94 -4.65
C GLU A 16 11.21 -14.31 -4.10
N GLU A 17 10.55 -14.98 -3.15
CA GLU A 17 9.34 -14.49 -2.51
C GLU A 17 9.65 -13.30 -1.60
N LEU A 18 10.76 -13.35 -0.84
CA LEU A 18 11.24 -12.24 -0.02
C LEU A 18 11.54 -11.01 -0.88
N GLU A 19 12.20 -11.18 -2.02
CA GLU A 19 12.48 -10.09 -2.96
C GLU A 19 11.19 -9.50 -3.53
N SER A 20 10.23 -10.35 -3.91
CA SER A 20 8.91 -9.91 -4.40
C SER A 20 8.10 -9.18 -3.31
N ILE A 21 8.15 -9.63 -2.06
CA ILE A 21 7.54 -8.93 -0.91
C ILE A 21 8.23 -7.58 -0.70
N GLY A 22 9.56 -7.51 -0.81
CA GLY A 22 10.32 -6.25 -0.78
C GLY A 22 9.84 -5.26 -1.85
N ARG A 23 9.61 -5.74 -3.09
CA ARG A 23 9.03 -4.91 -4.16
C ARG A 23 7.66 -4.36 -3.79
N VAL A 24 6.79 -5.17 -3.17
CA VAL A 24 5.48 -4.71 -2.65
C VAL A 24 5.68 -3.59 -1.63
N MET A 25 6.56 -3.77 -0.65
CA MET A 25 6.78 -2.80 0.43
C MET A 25 7.30 -1.46 -0.07
N VAL A 26 8.32 -1.47 -0.95
CA VAL A 26 8.91 -0.24 -1.51
C VAL A 26 7.88 0.51 -2.33
N ARG A 27 7.16 -0.19 -3.22
CA ARG A 27 6.14 0.44 -4.07
C ARG A 27 4.97 0.99 -3.24
N PHE A 28 4.55 0.28 -2.19
CA PHE A 28 3.49 0.75 -1.32
C PHE A 28 3.90 2.00 -0.53
N SER A 29 5.14 2.04 -0.04
CA SER A 29 5.68 3.24 0.64
C SER A 29 5.71 4.46 -0.28
N PHE A 30 6.05 4.26 -1.56
CA PHE A 30 6.01 5.33 -2.56
C PHE A 30 4.56 5.79 -2.85
N LEU A 31 3.61 4.87 -2.96
CA LEU A 31 2.18 5.20 -3.09
C LEU A 31 1.69 6.04 -1.90
N GLU A 32 2.02 5.64 -0.67
CA GLU A 32 1.68 6.38 0.55
C GLU A 32 2.24 7.81 0.52
N PHE A 33 3.49 7.96 0.10
CA PHE A 33 4.12 9.26 -0.04
C PHE A 33 3.37 10.13 -1.08
N LEU A 34 3.00 9.57 -2.24
CA LEU A 34 2.26 10.31 -3.26
C LEU A 34 0.88 10.78 -2.77
N LEU A 35 0.17 9.96 -1.99
CA LEU A 35 -1.12 10.36 -1.41
C LEU A 35 -0.96 11.52 -0.43
N LYS A 36 0.08 11.49 0.41
CA LYS A 36 0.40 12.60 1.33
C LYS A 36 0.75 13.87 0.56
N MET A 37 1.55 13.75 -0.50
CA MET A 37 1.87 14.86 -1.39
C MET A 37 0.63 15.47 -2.04
N TRP A 38 -0.35 14.64 -2.42
CA TRP A 38 -1.63 15.13 -2.93
C TRP A 38 -2.35 15.98 -1.88
N ILE A 39 -2.46 15.49 -0.64
CA ILE A 39 -3.06 16.23 0.48
C ILE A 39 -2.35 17.58 0.68
N TRP A 40 -1.01 17.61 0.63
CA TRP A 40 -0.25 18.85 0.81
C TRP A 40 -0.55 19.87 -0.30
N GLY A 41 -0.76 19.38 -1.53
CA GLY A 41 -1.22 20.19 -2.65
C GLY A 41 -2.61 20.77 -2.44
N LEU A 42 -3.57 19.96 -1.99
CA LEU A 42 -4.93 20.44 -1.70
C LEU A 42 -4.94 21.47 -0.56
N LEU A 43 -4.08 21.30 0.45
CA LEU A 43 -3.90 22.23 1.56
C LEU A 43 -3.07 23.48 1.20
N ASN A 44 -2.53 23.56 -0.02
CA ASN A 44 -1.60 24.62 -0.44
C ASN A 44 -0.50 24.89 0.61
N THR A 45 0.07 23.82 1.15
CA THR A 45 0.93 23.88 2.33
C THR A 45 2.36 23.46 2.00
N PRO A 46 3.40 24.16 2.51
CA PRO A 46 4.79 23.79 2.26
C PRO A 46 5.12 22.41 2.85
N PRO A 47 6.09 21.68 2.28
CA PRO A 47 6.34 20.27 2.62
C PRO A 47 6.52 20.01 4.12
N GLN A 48 7.23 20.89 4.83
CA GLN A 48 7.47 20.75 6.28
C GLN A 48 6.17 20.70 7.07
N LYS A 49 5.23 21.61 6.81
CA LYS A 49 3.90 21.63 7.45
C LYS A 49 3.04 20.46 6.98
N GLY A 50 3.18 20.04 5.73
CA GLY A 50 2.53 18.84 5.21
C GLY A 50 2.97 17.56 5.94
N VAL A 51 4.27 17.41 6.17
CA VAL A 51 4.84 16.31 6.97
C VAL A 51 4.31 16.35 8.40
N ILE A 52 4.23 17.52 9.04
CA ILE A 52 3.63 17.65 10.38
C ILE A 52 2.18 17.19 10.38
N ALA A 53 1.38 17.59 9.38
CA ALA A 53 -0.03 17.25 9.29
C ALA A 53 -0.27 15.75 9.02
N THR A 54 0.58 15.11 8.21
CA THR A 54 0.34 13.74 7.69
C THR A 54 1.30 12.67 8.21
N GLY A 55 2.32 13.06 8.97
CA GLY A 55 3.44 12.18 9.33
C GLY A 55 3.04 10.94 10.13
N LYS A 56 2.01 11.07 10.98
CA LYS A 56 1.50 9.96 11.82
C LYS A 56 0.26 9.28 11.27
N MET A 57 -0.22 9.69 10.10
CA MET A 57 -1.43 9.13 9.52
C MET A 57 -1.15 7.73 8.95
N ARG A 58 -2.06 6.81 9.25
CA ARG A 58 -2.17 5.50 8.63
C ARG A 58 -2.73 5.63 7.21
N PHE A 59 -2.59 4.58 6.41
CA PHE A 59 -3.08 4.55 5.04
C PHE A 59 -4.56 4.94 4.90
N ASN A 60 -5.43 4.33 5.70
CA ASN A 60 -6.88 4.60 5.63
C ASN A 60 -7.20 6.02 6.08
N GLU A 61 -6.56 6.52 7.13
CA GLU A 61 -6.70 7.92 7.60
C GLU A 61 -6.25 8.89 6.50
N THR A 62 -5.19 8.55 5.75
CA THR A 62 -4.69 9.34 4.61
C THR A 62 -5.75 9.41 3.51
N LEU A 63 -6.39 8.29 3.16
CA LEU A 63 -7.48 8.28 2.18
C LEU A 63 -8.71 9.06 2.66
N GLU A 64 -9.09 8.94 3.94
CA GLU A 64 -10.22 9.67 4.52
C GLU A 64 -10.00 11.19 4.49
N LEU A 65 -8.80 11.66 4.82
CA LEU A 65 -8.47 13.09 4.73
C LEU A 65 -8.47 13.57 3.28
N LEU A 66 -7.95 12.76 2.36
CA LEU A 66 -7.98 13.09 0.93
C LEU A 66 -9.42 13.25 0.43
N ASP A 67 -10.32 12.30 0.71
CA ASP A 67 -11.76 12.40 0.39
C ASP A 67 -12.38 13.68 0.95
N ALA A 68 -12.12 13.97 2.24
CA ALA A 68 -12.69 15.13 2.92
C ALA A 68 -12.24 16.46 2.27
N LEU A 69 -10.94 16.61 2.02
CA LEU A 69 -10.39 17.81 1.37
C LEU A 69 -10.90 17.97 -0.05
N TYR A 70 -10.94 16.87 -0.81
CA TYR A 70 -11.36 16.90 -2.20
C TYR A 70 -12.85 17.25 -2.32
N ARG A 71 -13.71 16.72 -1.44
CA ARG A 71 -15.13 17.10 -1.35
C ARG A 71 -15.33 18.56 -0.97
N HIS A 72 -14.48 19.08 -0.09
CA HIS A 72 -14.54 20.47 0.32
C HIS A 72 -14.20 21.41 -0.85
N GLN A 73 -13.20 21.08 -1.67
CA GLN A 73 -12.81 21.90 -2.83
C GLN A 73 -13.76 21.77 -4.03
N GLU A 74 -14.16 20.55 -4.41
CA GLU A 74 -14.88 20.29 -5.67
C GLU A 74 -16.42 20.25 -5.52
N GLY A 75 -16.93 20.17 -4.29
CA GLY A 75 -18.35 20.01 -3.99
C GLY A 75 -18.88 18.58 -4.25
N ILE A 76 -19.76 18.09 -3.38
CA ILE A 76 -20.11 16.65 -3.19
C ILE A 76 -20.58 15.90 -4.46
N LEU A 77 -21.10 16.59 -5.47
CA LEU A 77 -21.71 15.99 -6.67
C LEU A 77 -20.80 15.97 -7.90
N SER A 78 -19.53 16.35 -7.79
CA SER A 78 -18.62 16.38 -8.94
C SER A 78 -18.32 14.97 -9.49
N SER A 79 -18.15 14.88 -10.82
CA SER A 79 -17.67 13.66 -11.49
C SER A 79 -16.31 13.22 -10.97
N ASN A 80 -15.49 14.18 -10.54
CA ASN A 80 -14.17 13.97 -9.94
C ASN A 80 -14.26 13.19 -8.63
N ILE A 81 -15.24 13.45 -7.76
CA ILE A 81 -15.45 12.67 -6.51
C ILE A 81 -15.82 11.22 -6.81
N ARG A 82 -16.59 10.97 -7.88
CA ARG A 82 -16.91 9.59 -8.27
C ARG A 82 -15.65 8.83 -8.71
N GLN A 83 -14.72 9.51 -9.37
CA GLN A 83 -13.43 8.93 -9.75
C GLN A 83 -12.56 8.67 -8.50
N LEU A 84 -12.48 9.64 -7.58
CA LEU A 84 -11.77 9.49 -6.32
C LEU A 84 -12.25 8.28 -5.51
N ARG A 85 -13.58 8.14 -5.32
CA ARG A 85 -14.15 6.97 -4.62
C ARG A 85 -13.83 5.64 -5.29
N LYS A 86 -13.72 5.60 -6.62
CA LYS A 86 -13.30 4.39 -7.34
C LYS A 86 -11.83 4.08 -7.05
N LEU A 87 -10.98 5.09 -7.05
CA LEU A 87 -9.56 4.96 -6.72
C LEU A 87 -9.39 4.48 -5.26
N GLU A 88 -10.05 5.13 -4.30
CA GLU A 88 -10.03 4.72 -2.87
C GLU A 88 -10.41 3.25 -2.68
N LYS A 89 -11.46 2.77 -3.36
CA LYS A 89 -11.85 1.35 -3.30
C LYS A 89 -10.76 0.43 -3.84
N LYS A 90 -10.07 0.81 -4.92
CA LYS A 90 -8.93 0.03 -5.44
C LYS A 90 -7.78 0.03 -4.43
N LEU A 91 -7.41 1.21 -3.94
CA LEU A 91 -6.32 1.41 -2.99
C LEU A 91 -6.54 0.68 -1.67
N GLY A 92 -7.78 0.69 -1.14
CA GLY A 92 -8.16 -0.06 0.04
C GLY A 92 -7.95 -1.58 -0.15
N ARG A 93 -8.37 -2.13 -1.30
CA ARG A 93 -8.13 -3.56 -1.62
C ARG A 93 -6.65 -3.89 -1.72
N LEU A 94 -5.83 -3.00 -2.30
CA LEU A 94 -4.39 -3.18 -2.36
C LEU A 94 -3.76 -3.15 -0.96
N ASN A 95 -4.20 -2.23 -0.10
CA ASN A 95 -3.75 -2.15 1.29
C ASN A 95 -4.12 -3.42 2.07
N ASP A 96 -5.34 -3.93 1.91
CA ASP A 96 -5.77 -5.17 2.58
C ASP A 96 -4.94 -6.38 2.14
N ARG A 97 -4.71 -6.53 0.82
CA ARG A 97 -3.85 -7.60 0.28
C ARG A 97 -2.40 -7.46 0.75
N ARG A 98 -1.85 -6.24 0.77
CA ARG A 98 -0.51 -5.95 1.29
C ARG A 98 -0.41 -6.27 2.78
N ASN A 99 -1.39 -5.84 3.58
CA ASN A 99 -1.37 -6.06 5.02
C ASN A 99 -1.39 -7.53 5.36
N LEU A 100 -2.23 -8.30 4.66
CA LEU A 100 -2.24 -9.75 4.77
C LEU A 100 -0.87 -10.35 4.42
N LEU A 101 -0.31 -9.99 3.26
CA LEU A 101 0.97 -10.51 2.80
C LEU A 101 2.15 -10.14 3.73
N VAL A 102 2.21 -8.92 4.24
CA VAL A 102 3.36 -8.40 5.00
C VAL A 102 3.28 -8.76 6.48
N HIS A 103 2.08 -8.81 7.06
CA HIS A 103 1.88 -9.04 8.48
C HIS A 103 1.33 -10.43 8.82
N GLY A 104 0.91 -11.20 7.82
CA GLY A 104 0.49 -12.58 8.01
C GLY A 104 1.66 -13.51 8.32
N ILE A 105 1.34 -14.62 8.98
CA ILE A 105 2.30 -15.68 9.29
C ILE A 105 2.54 -16.49 8.00
N HIS A 106 3.81 -16.61 7.60
CA HIS A 106 4.23 -17.31 6.38
C HIS A 106 4.55 -18.77 6.67
N ALA A 107 4.03 -19.66 5.84
CA ALA A 107 4.37 -21.08 5.87
C ALA A 107 4.39 -21.68 4.47
N HIS A 108 5.41 -22.49 4.18
CA HIS A 108 5.47 -23.31 2.98
C HIS A 108 4.79 -24.65 3.24
N MET A 109 3.64 -24.87 2.60
CA MET A 109 3.06 -26.21 2.51
C MET A 109 3.76 -26.90 1.33
N GLY A 110 4.48 -27.99 1.59
CA GLY A 110 5.40 -28.66 0.65
C GLY A 110 4.81 -29.13 -0.70
N GLU A 111 3.52 -28.93 -0.96
CA GLU A 111 2.90 -29.22 -2.27
C GLU A 111 2.31 -27.95 -2.90
N GLY A 112 2.89 -27.55 -4.04
CA GLY A 112 2.31 -26.56 -4.95
C GLY A 112 3.02 -25.22 -5.08
N GLY A 113 4.16 -25.00 -4.39
CA GLY A 113 5.00 -23.80 -4.57
C GLY A 113 4.27 -22.48 -4.27
N LYS A 114 3.28 -22.52 -3.36
CA LYS A 114 2.51 -21.35 -2.93
C LYS A 114 2.81 -21.05 -1.48
N LEU A 115 3.10 -19.78 -1.21
CA LEU A 115 3.21 -19.22 0.13
C LEU A 115 1.84 -19.21 0.78
N MET A 116 1.69 -19.95 1.88
CA MET A 116 0.50 -19.83 2.74
C MET A 116 0.71 -18.67 3.69
N VAL A 117 -0.28 -17.77 3.73
CA VAL A 117 -0.27 -16.58 4.58
C VAL A 117 -1.52 -16.62 5.44
N ALA A 118 -1.33 -16.77 6.75
CA ALA A 118 -2.42 -16.79 7.72
C ALA A 118 -2.46 -15.48 8.50
N ASP A 119 -3.65 -14.90 8.61
CA ASP A 119 -3.93 -13.76 9.48
C ASP A 119 -4.72 -14.22 10.70
N THR A 120 -4.18 -13.93 11.87
CA THR A 120 -4.71 -14.33 13.17
C THR A 120 -5.32 -13.11 13.87
N ARG A 121 -6.41 -12.57 13.34
CA ARG A 121 -7.17 -11.52 14.04
C ARG A 121 -8.20 -12.16 14.95
N LEU A 122 -8.17 -11.79 16.23
CA LEU A 122 -9.24 -12.09 17.18
C LEU A 122 -10.45 -11.20 16.83
N LYS A 123 -11.59 -11.80 16.47
CA LYS A 123 -12.83 -11.03 16.33
C LYS A 123 -13.33 -10.62 17.72
N ARG A 124 -14.14 -9.54 17.78
CA ARG A 124 -14.79 -9.08 19.03
C ARG A 124 -15.61 -10.18 19.73
N SER A 125 -16.01 -11.23 19.00
CA SER A 125 -16.70 -12.42 19.54
C SER A 125 -15.78 -13.38 20.31
N LEU A 126 -14.48 -13.10 20.44
CA LEU A 126 -13.46 -14.05 20.95
C LEU A 126 -13.30 -15.32 20.10
N GLU A 127 -14.00 -15.42 18.96
CA GLU A 127 -13.83 -16.52 18.02
C GLU A 127 -12.55 -16.33 17.20
N PHE A 128 -11.71 -17.36 17.20
CA PHE A 128 -10.54 -17.46 16.35
C PHE A 128 -10.96 -17.99 14.97
N ILE A 129 -11.05 -17.10 13.99
CA ILE A 129 -11.31 -17.47 12.60
C ILE A 129 -10.06 -17.09 11.79
N PRO A 130 -9.11 -18.02 11.57
CA PRO A 130 -7.92 -17.72 10.81
C PRO A 130 -8.30 -17.44 9.36
N THR A 131 -7.86 -16.29 8.83
CA THR A 131 -7.99 -16.03 7.39
C THR A 131 -6.73 -16.57 6.73
N VAL A 132 -6.87 -17.67 6.00
CA VAL A 132 -5.76 -18.28 5.27
C VAL A 132 -5.87 -17.91 3.80
N SER A 133 -4.82 -17.31 3.27
CA SER A 133 -4.67 -17.05 1.83
C SER A 133 -3.43 -17.74 1.29
N ARG A 134 -3.44 -18.01 -0.02
CA ARG A 134 -2.31 -18.61 -0.72
C ARG A 134 -1.85 -17.65 -1.79
N PHE A 135 -0.55 -17.36 -1.81
CA PHE A 135 0.09 -16.51 -2.79
C PHE A 135 1.10 -17.33 -3.57
N SER A 136 0.96 -17.39 -4.89
CA SER A 136 2.08 -17.75 -5.75
C SER A 136 3.05 -16.57 -5.89
N LEU A 137 4.28 -16.84 -6.29
CA LEU A 137 5.23 -15.78 -6.66
C LEU A 137 4.64 -14.80 -7.70
N LYS A 138 3.85 -15.32 -8.65
CA LYS A 138 3.11 -14.52 -9.63
C LYS A 138 2.11 -13.57 -8.97
N ASP A 139 1.39 -14.03 -7.94
CA ASP A 139 0.41 -13.19 -7.23
C ASP A 139 1.08 -12.04 -6.48
N ILE A 140 2.24 -12.29 -5.87
CA ILE A 140 3.03 -11.27 -5.17
C ILE A 140 3.56 -10.23 -6.16
N ASN A 141 4.13 -10.69 -7.28
CA ASN A 141 4.61 -9.82 -8.33
C ASN A 141 3.48 -8.98 -8.95
N GLN A 142 2.31 -9.58 -9.20
CA GLN A 142 1.15 -8.85 -9.70
C GLN A 142 0.68 -7.79 -8.69
N LEU A 143 0.66 -8.10 -7.39
CA LEU A 143 0.32 -7.11 -6.36
C LEU A 143 1.29 -5.93 -6.40
N ALA A 144 2.59 -6.19 -6.54
CA ALA A 144 3.58 -5.13 -6.69
C ALA A 144 3.30 -4.28 -7.94
N ASP A 145 2.98 -4.90 -9.08
CA ASP A 145 2.72 -4.20 -10.35
C ASP A 145 1.42 -3.39 -10.29
N ASP A 146 0.38 -3.92 -9.65
CA ASP A 146 -0.88 -3.20 -9.41
C ASP A 146 -0.63 -1.94 -8.55
N ILE A 147 0.20 -2.03 -7.50
CA ILE A 147 0.56 -0.87 -6.68
C ILE A 147 1.32 0.17 -7.51
N ALA A 148 2.24 -0.24 -8.38
CA ALA A 148 2.97 0.67 -9.25
C ALA A 148 2.02 1.38 -10.24
N ALA A 149 1.13 0.65 -10.89
CA ALA A 149 0.16 1.23 -11.82
C ALA A 149 -0.76 2.25 -11.15
N ASN A 150 -1.24 1.97 -9.94
CA ASN A 150 -2.07 2.91 -9.18
C ASN A 150 -1.24 4.09 -8.64
N SER A 151 0.05 3.91 -8.35
CA SER A 151 0.96 5.01 -8.00
C SER A 151 1.09 6.00 -9.16
N ASP A 152 1.17 5.51 -10.39
CA ASP A 152 1.23 6.37 -11.58
C ASP A 152 -0.10 7.10 -11.84
N GLU A 153 -1.25 6.47 -11.52
CA GLU A 153 -2.55 7.14 -11.53
C GLU A 153 -2.59 8.29 -10.50
N VAL A 154 -2.15 8.05 -9.26
CA VAL A 154 -2.06 9.08 -8.20
C VAL A 154 -1.09 10.19 -8.58
N ARG A 155 0.09 9.85 -9.14
CA ARG A 155 1.11 10.84 -9.53
C ARG A 155 0.58 11.85 -10.55
N LYS A 156 -0.26 11.41 -11.49
CA LYS A 156 -0.90 12.32 -12.46
C LYS A 156 -1.76 13.36 -11.74
N GLN A 157 -2.51 12.96 -10.72
CA GLN A 157 -3.33 13.86 -9.92
C GLN A 157 -2.50 14.86 -9.12
N VAL A 158 -1.41 14.40 -8.49
CA VAL A 158 -0.47 15.27 -7.74
C VAL A 158 0.16 16.32 -8.67
N THR A 159 0.51 15.94 -9.90
CA THR A 159 1.07 16.86 -10.89
C THR A 159 0.03 17.88 -11.33
N SER A 160 -1.20 17.44 -11.63
CA SER A 160 -2.31 18.34 -11.99
C SER A 160 -2.69 19.31 -10.87
N ALA A 161 -2.50 18.93 -9.61
CA ALA A 161 -2.68 19.79 -8.45
C ALA A 161 -1.54 20.83 -8.25
N GLY A 162 -0.55 20.88 -9.15
CA GLY A 162 0.50 21.91 -9.17
C GLY A 162 1.64 21.74 -8.16
N TYR A 163 1.64 20.65 -7.38
CA TYR A 163 2.57 20.49 -6.26
C TYR A 163 3.99 20.10 -6.69
N ILE A 164 4.13 19.24 -7.71
CA ILE A 164 5.45 18.82 -8.23
C ILE A 164 6.17 19.97 -8.95
N SER A 165 5.42 20.86 -9.61
CA SER A 165 5.97 22.10 -10.19
C SER A 165 6.46 23.08 -9.12
N ALA A 166 5.77 23.18 -7.98
CA ALA A 166 6.15 24.06 -6.88
C ALA A 166 7.45 23.60 -6.19
N LEU A 167 7.66 22.30 -6.02
CA LEU A 167 8.91 21.75 -5.46
C LEU A 167 10.14 22.05 -6.34
N ARG A 168 10.00 21.94 -7.66
CA ARG A 168 11.10 22.28 -8.60
C ARG A 168 11.43 23.78 -8.62
N GLY A 169 10.50 24.63 -8.20
CA GLY A 169 10.71 26.08 -8.11
C GLY A 169 11.45 26.53 -6.85
N GLN A 170 11.60 25.66 -5.85
CA GLN A 170 12.30 25.95 -4.59
C GLN A 170 13.77 25.51 -4.57
N GLU A 171 14.29 24.93 -5.67
CA GLU A 171 15.72 24.63 -5.86
C GLU A 171 16.53 25.84 -6.39
N LYS A 172 16.09 27.08 -6.11
CA LYS A 172 16.82 28.31 -6.46
C LYS A 172 17.19 29.10 -5.23
#